data_AF-A0A8T5S1A7-F1
#
_entry.id   AF-A0A8T5S1A7-F1
#
_cell.length_a   1.000
_cell.length_b   1.000
_cell.length_c   1.000
_cell.angle_alpha   90.00
_cell.angle_beta   90.00
_cell.angle_gamma   90.00
#
_symmetry.space_group_name_H-M   'P 1'
#
loop_
_entity.id
_entity.type
_entity.pdbx_description
1 polymer ?
#
loop_
_entity_poly.entity_id
_entity_poly.type
_entity_poly.pdbx_seq_one_letter_code
_entity_poly.pdbx_strand_id
1 'polypeptide(L)' 'MEKLKEIGRCSAAEWARAMGYGENRNGVTTVIKRIKKTMPDKLQIYYNTRPRLYEVAREEN' A
#
# COMPACT_ATOMS: atom_id res chain seq x y z
N MET A 1 0.46 7.90 3.37
CA MET A 1 1.58 7.31 2.59
C MET A 1 2.84 7.16 3.44
N GLU A 2 3.08 8.04 4.40
CA GLU A 2 4.21 7.95 5.36
C GLU A 2 4.36 6.57 5.99
N LYS A 3 3.27 5.99 6.50
CA LYS A 3 3.33 4.65 7.10
C LYS A 3 3.75 3.54 6.12
N LEU A 4 3.33 3.62 4.86
CA LEU A 4 3.79 2.69 3.82
C LEU A 4 5.28 2.91 3.49
N LYS A 5 5.76 4.16 3.55
CA LYS A 5 7.17 4.49 3.37
C LYS A 5 8.04 3.94 4.51
N GLU A 6 7.54 3.98 5.74
CA GLU A 6 8.22 3.41 6.92
C GLU A 6 8.32 1.88 6.86
N ILE A 7 7.24 1.20 6.47
CA ILE A 7 7.22 -0.27 6.39
C ILE A 7 7.97 -0.77 5.15
N GLY A 8 7.99 0.03 4.09
CA GLY A 8 8.48 -0.37 2.77
C GLY A 8 7.49 -1.31 2.08
N ARG A 9 8.02 -2.36 1.44
CA ARG A 9 7.22 -3.31 0.68
C ARG A 9 6.40 -4.20 1.61
N CYS A 10 5.08 -4.09 1.55
CA CYS A 10 4.20 -4.88 2.41
C CYS A 10 2.86 -5.20 1.74
N SER A 11 2.16 -6.20 2.27
CA SER A 11 0.81 -6.55 1.85
C SER A 11 -0.22 -5.58 2.40
N ALA A 12 -1.43 -5.56 1.81
CA ALA A 12 -2.54 -4.79 2.36
C ALA A 12 -2.90 -5.18 3.80
N ALA A 13 -2.61 -6.43 4.21
CA ALA A 13 -2.82 -6.90 5.56
C ALA A 13 -1.82 -6.30 6.55
N GLU A 14 -0.53 -6.32 6.19
CA GLU A 14 0.54 -5.76 6.98
C GLU A 14 0.41 -4.24 7.09
N TRP A 15 0.05 -3.58 5.98
CA TRP A 15 -0.25 -2.16 5.98
C TRP A 15 -1.43 -1.84 6.91
N ALA A 16 -2.51 -2.64 6.89
CA ALA A 16 -3.65 -2.43 7.79
C ALA A 16 -3.26 -2.58 9.26
N ARG A 17 -2.47 -3.62 9.58
CA ARG A 17 -1.94 -3.84 10.94
C ARG A 17 -1.08 -2.68 11.40
N ALA A 18 -0.17 -2.20 10.55
CA ALA A 18 0.74 -1.10 10.89
C ALA A 18 0.04 0.27 11.03
N MET A 19 -1.13 0.44 10.40
CA MET A 19 -2.00 1.61 10.58
C MET A 19 -2.89 1.51 11.84
N GLY A 20 -2.86 0.38 12.58
CA GLY A 20 -3.72 0.15 13.73
C GLY A 20 -5.14 -0.30 13.37
N TYR A 21 -5.43 -0.61 12.10
CA TYR A 21 -6.74 -1.12 11.67
C TYR A 21 -6.95 -2.62 11.97
N GLY A 22 -5.98 -3.27 12.62
CA GLY A 22 -6.00 -4.70 12.89
C GLY A 22 -6.01 -5.54 11.61
N GLU A 23 -6.80 -6.60 11.58
CA GLU A 23 -6.95 -7.47 10.40
C GLU A 23 -7.91 -6.90 9.33
N ASN A 24 -8.53 -5.74 9.60
CA ASN A 24 -9.50 -5.14 8.70
C ASN A 24 -8.83 -4.43 7.52
N ARG A 25 -8.74 -5.13 6.38
CA ARG A 25 -8.10 -4.66 5.14
C ARG A 25 -8.97 -3.71 4.33
N ASN A 26 -10.23 -3.48 4.70
CA ASN A 26 -11.17 -2.70 3.87
C ASN A 26 -10.77 -1.22 3.79
N GLY A 27 -10.27 -0.66 4.90
CA GLY A 27 -9.77 0.72 4.95
C GLY A 27 -8.59 0.91 4.00
N VAL A 28 -7.57 0.03 4.11
CA VAL A 28 -6.39 0.07 3.24
C VAL A 28 -6.74 -0.19 1.78
N THR A 29 -7.67 -1.11 1.50
CA THR A 29 -8.11 -1.39 0.12
C THR A 29 -8.76 -0.15 -0.52
N THR A 30 -9.53 0.60 0.24
CA THR A 30 -10.14 1.85 -0.21
C THR A 30 -9.08 2.92 -0.50
N VAL A 31 -8.08 3.03 0.38
CA VAL A 31 -6.92 3.91 0.18
C VAL A 31 -6.15 3.53 -1.08
N ILE A 32 -5.83 2.26 -1.29
CA ILE A 32 -5.16 1.75 -2.49
C ILE A 32 -5.97 2.10 -3.75
N LYS A 33 -7.28 1.87 -3.75
CA LYS A 33 -8.15 2.22 -4.89
C LYS A 33 -8.12 3.72 -5.18
N ARG A 34 -8.16 4.56 -4.14
CA ARG A 34 -8.09 6.02 -4.29
C ARG A 34 -6.73 6.43 -4.86
N ILE A 35 -5.63 5.93 -4.33
CA ILE A 35 -4.28 6.24 -4.84
C ILE A 35 -4.14 5.82 -6.29
N LYS A 36 -4.55 4.60 -6.65
CA LYS A 36 -4.55 4.15 -8.06
C LYS A 36 -5.35 5.06 -8.99
N LYS A 37 -6.40 5.72 -8.48
CA LYS A 37 -7.25 6.62 -9.26
C LYS A 37 -6.66 8.04 -9.37
N THR A 38 -6.10 8.56 -8.28
CA THR A 38 -5.70 9.98 -8.19
C THR A 38 -4.21 10.21 -8.35
N MET A 39 -3.37 9.24 -7.98
CA MET A 39 -1.91 9.34 -7.92
C MET A 39 -1.29 7.95 -8.19
N PRO A 40 -1.54 7.35 -9.37
CA PRO A 40 -1.07 5.99 -9.67
C PRO A 40 0.45 5.88 -9.55
N ASP A 41 1.18 6.92 -9.94
CA ASP A 41 2.65 6.96 -9.97
C ASP A 41 3.27 6.95 -8.56
N LYS A 42 2.48 7.16 -7.51
CA LYS A 42 2.97 7.14 -6.12
C LYS A 42 2.94 5.76 -5.46
N LEU A 43 2.35 4.76 -6.13
CA LEU A 43 2.15 3.43 -5.57
C LEU A 43 2.68 2.35 -6.50
N GLN A 44 3.80 1.76 -6.14
CA GLN A 44 4.33 0.59 -6.83
C GLN A 44 3.59 -0.66 -6.36
N ILE A 45 3.09 -1.44 -7.32
CA ILE A 45 2.35 -2.68 -7.07
C ILE A 45 3.14 -3.83 -7.69
N TYR A 46 3.60 -4.79 -6.88
CA TYR A 46 4.48 -5.86 -7.34
C TYR A 46 3.72 -7.19 -7.57
N TYR A 47 3.41 -7.65 -8.81
CA TYR A 47 2.70 -8.93 -9.02
C TYR A 47 3.19 -9.89 -10.10
N ASN A 48 3.06 -11.19 -9.77
CA ASN A 48 2.12 -12.10 -10.45
C ASN A 48 1.31 -13.08 -9.53
N THR A 49 1.62 -13.27 -8.23
CA THR A 49 0.90 -14.23 -7.33
C THR A 49 0.51 -13.65 -5.96
N ARG A 50 -0.75 -13.82 -5.53
CA ARG A 50 -1.30 -13.29 -4.24
C ARG A 50 -0.51 -13.77 -3.00
N PRO A 51 -0.46 -13.00 -1.90
CA PRO A 51 -1.16 -11.73 -1.61
C PRO A 51 -0.55 -10.52 -2.32
N ARG A 52 -1.32 -9.41 -2.44
CA ARG A 52 -0.85 -8.18 -3.08
C ARG A 52 0.14 -7.34 -2.24
N LEU A 53 1.32 -6.98 -2.78
CA LEU A 53 2.42 -6.23 -2.18
C LEU A 53 2.49 -4.85 -2.82
N TYR A 54 2.70 -3.87 -1.94
CA TYR A 54 2.64 -2.46 -2.22
C TYR A 54 3.87 -1.79 -1.63
N GLU A 55 4.42 -0.83 -2.35
CA GLU A 55 5.53 0.01 -1.91
C GLU A 55 5.25 1.44 -2.39
N VAL A 56 5.75 2.43 -1.66
CA VAL A 56 5.74 3.80 -2.19
C VAL A 56 6.67 3.82 -3.39
N ALA A 57 6.20 4.32 -4.54
CA ALA A 57 7.07 4.49 -5.69
C ALA A 57 8.21 5.43 -5.31
N ARG A 58 9.46 5.04 -5.59
CA ARG A 58 10.60 5.90 -5.30
C ARG A 58 10.44 7.16 -6.14
N GLU A 59 10.33 8.32 -5.48
CA GLU A 59 10.63 9.59 -6.13
C GLU A 59 12.12 9.53 -6.46
N GLU A 60 12.46 9.27 -7.74
CA GLU A 60 13.80 9.55 -8.24
C GLU A 60 14.04 11.04 -7.99
N ASN A 61 15.02 11.33 -7.12
CA ASN A 61 15.59 12.67 -6.95
C ASN A 61 16.69 12.83 -7.98
#